data_AF-A0A089LJP3-F1
#
_entry.id   AF-A0A089LJP3-F1
#
_cell.length_a   1.000
_cell.length_b   1.000
_cell.length_c   1.000
_cell.angle_alpha   90.00
_cell.angle_beta   90.00
_cell.angle_gamma   90.00
#
_symmetry.space_group_name_H-M   'P 1'
#
loop_
_entity.id
_entity.type
_entity.pdbx_description
1 polymer ?
#
loop_
_entity_poly.entity_id
_entity_poly.type
_entity_poly.pdbx_seq_one_letter_code
_entity_poly.pdbx_strand_id
1 'polypeptide(L)'
;MNIALAIMYLYPNADPMRDFRVQNNGPEPVLRPGAEEKGRVRYEIKPPEEGEEPIEGIHYRYGIDYNLLTEGEDYDLVERGPYIALWNLDEPQPTKAELQAAWEAYQEAEANKPPELTEIEQVREELAQTRIALTKTYEQLQSAQDEATGAQLALVELYELVLPLIGGDV
;
A
#
# COMPACT_ATOMS: atom_id res chain seq x y z
N MET A 1 -9.47 -12.50 -3.24
CA MET A 1 -10.19 -11.44 -2.50
C MET A 1 -9.38 -11.04 -1.30
N ASN A 2 -9.23 -9.74 -1.01
CA ASN A 2 -8.59 -9.28 0.22
C ASN A 2 -9.67 -9.09 1.30
N ILE A 3 -9.77 -10.06 2.22
CA ILE A 3 -10.78 -10.05 3.28
C ILE A 3 -10.62 -8.84 4.21
N ALA A 4 -9.37 -8.45 4.53
CA ALA A 4 -9.14 -7.34 5.44
C ALA A 4 -9.64 -6.02 4.84
N LEU A 5 -9.35 -5.76 3.55
CA LEU A 5 -9.87 -4.58 2.86
C LEU A 5 -11.39 -4.60 2.74
N ALA A 6 -12.00 -5.75 2.46
CA ALA A 6 -13.46 -5.89 2.42
C ALA A 6 -14.10 -5.59 3.79
N ILE A 7 -13.51 -6.07 4.88
CA ILE A 7 -13.96 -5.75 6.25
C ILE A 7 -13.78 -4.27 6.54
N MET A 8 -12.64 -3.67 6.21
CA MET A 8 -12.40 -2.24 6.41
C MET A 8 -13.32 -1.37 5.54
N TYR A 9 -13.79 -1.87 4.41
CA TYR A 9 -14.78 -1.17 3.60
C TYR A 9 -16.18 -1.21 4.25
N LEU A 10 -16.58 -2.35 4.82
CA LEU A 10 -17.85 -2.50 5.56
C LEU A 10 -17.84 -1.77 6.91
N TYR A 11 -16.70 -1.78 7.58
CA TYR A 11 -16.49 -1.23 8.92
C TYR A 11 -15.27 -0.29 8.90
N PRO A 12 -15.41 0.95 8.40
CA PRO A 12 -14.29 1.88 8.20
C PRO A 12 -13.52 2.26 9.46
N ASN A 13 -14.15 2.11 10.62
CA ASN A 13 -13.55 2.43 11.92
C ASN A 13 -12.91 1.21 12.61
N ALA A 14 -13.01 0.01 12.01
CA ALA A 14 -12.45 -1.19 12.59
C ALA A 14 -10.92 -1.23 12.45
N ASP A 15 -10.24 -1.59 13.54
CA ASP A 15 -8.80 -1.77 13.59
C ASP A 15 -8.45 -3.25 13.28
N PRO A 16 -7.77 -3.56 12.16
CA PRO A 16 -7.39 -4.92 11.77
C PRO A 16 -6.36 -5.59 12.70
N MET A 17 -5.81 -4.87 13.69
CA MET A 17 -4.95 -5.44 14.73
C MET A 17 -5.69 -5.77 16.02
N ARG A 18 -6.87 -5.19 16.25
CA ARG A 18 -7.61 -5.29 17.53
C ARG A 18 -9.00 -5.91 17.37
N ASP A 19 -9.72 -5.49 16.35
CA ASP A 19 -11.15 -5.73 16.20
C ASP A 19 -11.43 -6.99 15.37
N PHE A 20 -10.52 -7.34 14.47
CA PHE A 20 -10.56 -8.61 13.76
C PHE A 20 -9.15 -9.05 13.38
N ARG A 21 -8.97 -10.33 13.07
CA ARG A 21 -7.71 -10.86 12.52
C ARG A 21 -8.00 -11.69 11.30
N VAL A 22 -7.36 -11.37 10.18
CA VAL A 22 -7.33 -12.23 9.00
C VAL A 22 -6.04 -13.03 9.02
N GLN A 23 -6.15 -14.34 8.85
CA GLN A 23 -5.02 -15.25 8.83
C GLN A 23 -5.02 -16.02 7.51
N ASN A 24 -3.82 -16.33 7.01
CA ASN A 24 -3.63 -17.26 5.92
C ASN A 24 -2.55 -18.25 6.35
N ASN A 25 -2.96 -19.51 6.55
CA ASN A 25 -2.04 -20.58 6.96
C ASN A 25 -1.30 -21.19 5.77
N GLY A 26 -1.63 -20.78 4.54
CA GLY A 26 -1.17 -21.45 3.33
C GLY A 26 -1.86 -22.80 3.12
N PRO A 27 -1.25 -23.69 2.34
CA PRO A 27 -1.75 -25.04 2.13
C PRO A 27 -1.74 -25.85 3.44
N GLU A 28 -2.86 -26.45 3.80
CA GLU A 28 -3.00 -27.31 4.97
C GLU A 28 -3.19 -28.77 4.53
N PRO A 29 -2.61 -29.75 5.26
CA PRO A 29 -2.76 -31.16 4.91
C PRO A 29 -4.16 -31.67 5.25
N VAL A 30 -4.81 -32.30 4.27
CA VAL A 30 -6.11 -32.97 4.40
C VAL A 30 -5.90 -34.47 4.19
N LEU A 31 -6.22 -35.25 5.22
CA LEU A 31 -6.09 -36.70 5.17
C LEU A 31 -7.08 -37.30 4.18
N ARG A 32 -6.62 -38.32 3.45
CA ARG A 32 -7.46 -39.17 2.64
C ARG A 32 -8.09 -40.26 3.51
N PRO A 33 -9.29 -40.74 3.15
CA PRO A 33 -9.94 -41.82 3.91
C PRO A 33 -9.03 -43.05 4.05
N GLY A 34 -8.80 -43.51 5.27
CA GLY A 34 -7.97 -44.67 5.59
C GLY A 34 -6.52 -44.34 5.96
N ALA A 35 -6.06 -43.12 5.72
CA ALA A 35 -4.72 -42.67 6.13
C ALA A 35 -4.61 -42.44 7.64
N GLU A 36 -5.75 -42.29 8.33
CA GLU A 36 -5.79 -42.01 9.77
C GLU A 36 -5.07 -43.10 10.56
N GLU A 37 -5.26 -44.37 10.24
CA GLU A 37 -4.64 -45.48 10.96
C GLU A 37 -3.11 -45.50 10.80
N LYS A 38 -2.61 -45.16 9.61
CA LYS A 38 -1.18 -45.12 9.32
C LYS A 38 -0.46 -44.02 10.09
N GLY A 39 -1.11 -42.87 10.24
CA GLY A 39 -0.55 -41.69 10.92
C GLY A 39 -0.87 -41.62 12.41
N ARG A 40 -1.74 -42.48 12.95
CA ARG A 40 -2.22 -42.38 14.33
C ARG A 40 -1.16 -42.81 15.34
N VAL A 41 -0.62 -41.83 16.07
CA VAL A 41 0.39 -42.02 17.11
C VAL A 41 -0.16 -41.61 18.47
N ARG A 42 0.15 -42.39 19.50
CA ARG A 42 -0.14 -42.06 20.89
C ARG A 42 0.93 -41.12 21.44
N TYR A 43 0.53 -39.93 21.87
CA TYR A 43 1.39 -38.96 22.54
C TYR A 43 1.10 -38.97 24.03
N GLU A 44 2.13 -39.21 24.84
CA GLU A 44 2.04 -39.11 26.29
C GLU A 44 1.94 -37.62 26.70
N ILE A 45 0.99 -37.33 27.59
CA ILE A 45 0.78 -36.00 28.19
C ILE A 45 1.45 -35.98 29.57
N LYS A 46 1.07 -36.94 30.42
CA LYS A 46 1.67 -37.18 31.73
C LYS A 46 1.54 -38.67 32.10
N PRO A 47 2.47 -39.21 32.88
CA PRO A 47 2.33 -40.58 33.39
C PRO A 47 1.14 -40.70 34.37
N PRO A 48 0.48 -41.86 34.44
CA PRO A 48 -0.53 -42.16 35.46
C PRO A 48 0.08 -42.32 36.85
N GLU A 49 -0.74 -42.13 37.89
CA GLU A 49 -0.31 -42.39 39.27
C GLU A 49 -0.18 -43.90 39.55
N GLU A 50 0.51 -44.27 40.63
CA GLU A 50 0.76 -45.67 40.97
C GLU A 50 -0.56 -46.42 41.22
N GLY A 51 -0.85 -47.41 40.36
CA GLY A 51 -2.08 -48.19 40.40
C GLY A 51 -3.25 -47.59 39.60
N GLU A 52 -3.04 -46.46 38.91
CA GLU A 52 -4.02 -45.84 38.02
C GLU A 52 -3.88 -46.36 36.58
N GLU A 53 -5.01 -46.62 35.92
CA GLU A 53 -5.04 -46.94 34.50
C GLU A 53 -4.89 -45.66 33.64
N PRO A 54 -4.13 -45.68 32.53
CA PRO A 54 -4.02 -44.53 31.64
C PRO A 54 -5.38 -44.13 31.06
N ILE A 55 -5.65 -42.82 30.99
CA ILE A 55 -6.93 -42.25 30.53
C ILE A 55 -6.64 -41.32 29.35
N GLU A 56 -7.36 -41.48 28.25
CA GLU A 56 -7.26 -40.59 27.09
C GLU A 56 -7.71 -39.16 27.44
N GLY A 57 -6.94 -38.16 27.03
CA GLY A 57 -7.14 -36.75 27.37
C GLY A 57 -6.48 -36.32 28.69
N ILE A 58 -6.12 -37.26 29.57
CA ILE A 58 -5.42 -36.97 30.83
C ILE A 58 -3.97 -37.45 30.75
N HIS A 59 -3.77 -38.74 30.45
CA HIS A 59 -2.47 -39.40 30.44
C HIS A 59 -1.85 -39.43 29.04
N TYR A 60 -2.68 -39.65 28.03
CA TYR A 60 -2.24 -39.68 26.63
C TYR A 60 -3.31 -39.09 25.70
N ARG A 61 -2.92 -38.74 24.48
CA ARG A 61 -3.85 -38.42 23.38
C ARG A 61 -3.38 -39.06 22.09
N TYR A 62 -4.31 -39.39 21.21
CA TYR A 62 -3.96 -39.73 19.83
C TYR A 62 -3.83 -38.47 18.98
N GLY A 63 -2.78 -38.42 18.17
CA GLY A 63 -2.57 -37.40 17.15
C GLY A 63 -2.13 -38.04 15.85
N ILE A 64 -2.13 -37.25 14.79
CA ILE A 64 -1.61 -37.67 13.49
C ILE A 64 -0.17 -37.19 13.37
N ASP A 65 0.77 -38.14 13.21
CA ASP A 65 2.13 -37.83 12.84
C ASP A 65 2.27 -37.84 11.32
N TYR A 66 2.32 -36.66 10.73
CA TYR A 66 2.47 -36.50 9.29
C TYR A 66 3.81 -37.00 8.75
N ASN A 67 4.83 -37.22 9.60
CA ASN A 67 6.10 -37.82 9.16
C ASN A 67 5.97 -39.30 8.80
N LEU A 68 4.86 -39.94 9.20
CA LEU A 68 4.53 -41.33 8.84
C LEU A 68 3.67 -41.43 7.57
N LEU A 69 3.31 -40.29 6.98
CA LEU A 69 2.40 -40.19 5.84
C LEU A 69 3.12 -39.69 4.59
N THR A 70 2.64 -40.10 3.42
CA THR A 70 3.13 -39.69 2.10
C THR A 70 2.15 -38.70 1.47
N GLU A 71 2.65 -37.53 1.04
CA GLU A 71 1.87 -36.57 0.26
C GLU A 71 1.40 -37.18 -1.07
N GLY A 72 0.15 -36.96 -1.45
CA GLY A 72 -0.48 -37.49 -2.67
C GLY A 72 -1.00 -38.93 -2.57
N GLU A 73 -0.58 -39.68 -1.55
CA GLU A 73 -1.09 -41.02 -1.24
C GLU A 73 -2.01 -40.99 -0.02
N ASP A 74 -1.53 -40.43 1.10
CA ASP A 74 -2.19 -40.44 2.41
C ASP A 74 -2.86 -39.10 2.72
N TYR A 75 -2.32 -37.99 2.21
CA TYR A 75 -2.90 -36.66 2.37
C TYR A 75 -2.62 -35.78 1.17
N ASP A 76 -3.47 -34.76 0.98
CA ASP A 76 -3.27 -33.71 -0.01
C ASP A 76 -3.07 -32.37 0.69
N LEU A 77 -2.18 -31.53 0.16
CA LEU A 77 -2.10 -30.13 0.58
C LEU A 77 -3.21 -29.33 -0.12
N VAL A 78 -4.15 -28.81 0.66
CA VAL A 78 -5.30 -28.06 0.14
C VAL A 78 -5.15 -26.59 0.52
N GLU A 79 -5.16 -25.73 -0.49
CA GLU A 79 -5.17 -24.28 -0.27
C GLU A 79 -6.56 -23.83 0.20
N ARG A 80 -6.63 -23.35 1.45
CA ARG A 80 -7.87 -22.85 2.05
C ARG A 80 -8.05 -21.33 1.89
N GLY A 81 -6.97 -20.63 1.56
CA GLY A 81 -6.94 -19.17 1.43
C GLY A 81 -7.08 -18.44 2.78
N PRO A 82 -7.14 -17.09 2.76
CA PRO A 82 -7.30 -16.31 3.96
C PRO A 82 -8.68 -16.50 4.59
N TYR A 83 -8.75 -16.44 5.93
CA TYR A 83 -9.99 -16.51 6.71
C TYR A 83 -9.94 -15.56 7.91
N ILE A 84 -11.10 -15.27 8.49
CA ILE A 84 -11.20 -14.46 9.71
C ILE A 84 -10.92 -15.37 10.91
N ALA A 85 -9.75 -15.24 11.52
CA ALA A 85 -9.30 -16.03 12.65
C ALA A 85 -9.81 -15.50 14.00
N LEU A 86 -10.09 -14.20 14.07
CA LEU A 86 -10.62 -13.55 15.28
C LEU A 86 -11.59 -12.44 14.88
N TRP A 87 -12.65 -12.31 15.67
CA TRP A 87 -13.70 -11.30 15.50
C TRP A 87 -14.10 -10.78 16.89
N ASN A 88 -13.83 -9.50 17.14
CA ASN A 88 -14.05 -8.80 18.41
C ASN A 88 -15.03 -7.62 18.27
N LEU A 89 -15.64 -7.42 17.10
CA LEU A 89 -16.68 -6.41 16.90
C LEU A 89 -18.02 -6.91 17.46
N ASP A 90 -18.82 -5.98 17.98
CA ASP A 90 -20.19 -6.27 18.45
C ASP A 90 -21.15 -6.61 17.30
N GLU A 91 -20.77 -6.26 16.07
CA GLU A 91 -21.49 -6.59 14.85
C GLU A 91 -21.33 -8.07 14.47
N PRO A 92 -22.31 -8.69 13.80
CA PRO A 92 -22.17 -10.05 13.33
C PRO A 92 -21.02 -10.17 12.31
N GLN A 93 -20.30 -11.29 12.38
CA GLN A 93 -19.25 -11.59 11.41
C GLN A 93 -19.86 -11.66 9.99
N PRO A 94 -19.32 -10.92 9.01
CA PRO A 94 -19.87 -10.89 7.66
C PRO A 94 -19.75 -12.26 6.98
N THR A 95 -20.77 -12.61 6.22
CA THR A 95 -20.79 -13.81 5.40
C THR A 95 -19.83 -13.68 4.21
N LYS A 96 -19.47 -14.81 3.60
CA LYS A 96 -18.62 -14.82 2.40
C LYS A 96 -19.22 -14.01 1.24
N ALA A 97 -20.55 -13.99 1.11
CA ALA A 97 -21.24 -13.23 0.08
C ALA A 97 -21.13 -11.71 0.33
N GLU A 98 -21.30 -11.28 1.58
CA GLU A 98 -21.14 -9.87 1.97
C GLU A 98 -19.70 -9.39 1.79
N LEU A 99 -18.72 -10.22 2.16
CA LEU A 99 -17.30 -9.92 1.92
C LEU A 99 -16.98 -9.79 0.43
N GLN A 100 -17.55 -10.65 -0.41
CA GLN A 100 -17.36 -10.59 -1.85
C GLN A 100 -17.98 -9.33 -2.45
N ALA A 101 -19.22 -9.01 -2.07
CA ALA A 101 -19.89 -7.79 -2.51
C ALA A 101 -19.14 -6.52 -2.06
N ALA A 102 -18.67 -6.49 -0.81
CA ALA A 102 -17.86 -5.39 -0.30
C ALA A 102 -16.53 -5.25 -1.04
N TRP A 103 -15.89 -6.35 -1.39
CA TRP A 103 -14.66 -6.33 -2.18
C TRP A 103 -14.87 -5.77 -3.59
N GLU A 104 -15.96 -6.17 -4.26
CA GLU A 104 -16.34 -5.65 -5.57
C GLU A 104 -16.65 -4.14 -5.51
N ALA A 105 -17.43 -3.70 -4.52
CA ALA A 105 -17.73 -2.30 -4.29
C ALA A 105 -16.47 -1.48 -3.96
N TYR A 106 -15.55 -2.02 -3.17
CA TYR A 106 -14.24 -1.41 -2.91
C TYR A 106 -13.44 -1.25 -4.20
N GLN A 107 -13.38 -2.28 -5.05
CA GLN A 107 -12.66 -2.21 -6.32
C GLN A 107 -13.26 -1.18 -7.28
N GLU A 108 -14.59 -1.10 -7.36
CA GLU A 108 -15.27 -0.09 -8.17
C GLU A 108 -15.02 1.32 -7.63
N ALA A 109 -15.05 1.51 -6.31
CA ALA A 109 -14.74 2.79 -5.69
C ALA A 109 -13.28 3.21 -5.93
N GLU A 110 -12.32 2.28 -5.81
CA GLU A 110 -10.91 2.54 -6.09
C GLU A 110 -10.66 2.81 -7.59
N ALA A 111 -11.32 2.08 -8.49
CA ALA A 111 -11.20 2.30 -9.93
C ALA A 111 -11.79 3.65 -10.38
N ASN A 112 -12.82 4.12 -9.70
CA ASN A 112 -13.47 5.41 -9.95
C ASN A 112 -12.86 6.56 -9.12
N LYS A 113 -11.86 6.28 -8.28
CA LYS A 113 -11.15 7.32 -7.53
C LYS A 113 -10.48 8.24 -8.56
N PRO A 114 -10.74 9.56 -8.54
CA PRO A 114 -10.01 10.50 -9.37
C PRO A 114 -8.51 10.25 -9.16
N PRO A 115 -7.67 10.33 -10.21
CA PRO A 115 -6.23 10.29 -10.00
C PRO A 115 -5.94 11.33 -8.92
N GLU A 116 -5.40 10.89 -7.77
CA GLU A 116 -4.86 11.83 -6.82
C GLU A 116 -3.87 12.66 -7.63
N LEU A 117 -4.08 13.98 -7.72
CA LEU A 117 -3.18 14.91 -8.40
C LEU A 117 -1.84 14.73 -7.72
N THR A 118 -1.05 13.81 -8.25
CA THR A 118 0.19 13.38 -7.61
C THR A 118 1.03 14.62 -7.48
N GLU A 119 1.80 14.75 -6.40
CA GLU A 119 2.72 15.87 -6.17
C GLU A 119 3.54 16.22 -7.42
N ILE A 120 3.77 15.24 -8.31
CA ILE A 120 4.37 15.38 -9.65
C ILE A 120 3.59 16.34 -10.57
N GLU A 121 2.27 16.26 -10.65
CA GLU A 121 1.46 17.14 -11.50
C GLU A 121 1.42 18.57 -10.95
N GLN A 122 1.35 18.74 -9.63
CA GLN A 122 1.49 20.05 -8.98
C GLN A 122 2.87 20.65 -9.25
N VAL A 123 3.94 19.88 -9.05
CA VAL A 123 5.31 20.31 -9.34
C VAL A 123 5.50 20.63 -10.83
N ARG A 124 4.84 19.90 -11.73
CA ARG A 124 4.87 20.21 -13.18
C ARG A 124 4.19 21.52 -13.49
N GLU A 125 3.06 21.81 -12.87
CA GLU A 125 2.35 23.07 -13.04
C GLU A 125 3.16 24.25 -12.48
N GLU A 126 3.73 24.10 -11.29
CA GLU A 126 4.63 25.09 -10.69
C GLU A 126 5.88 25.32 -11.56
N LEU A 127 6.49 24.26 -12.09
CA LEU A 127 7.63 24.36 -13.00
C LEU A 127 7.26 25.11 -14.29
N ALA A 128 6.07 24.85 -14.84
CA ALA A 128 5.58 25.54 -16.04
C ALA A 128 5.36 27.03 -15.77
N GLN A 129 4.73 27.37 -14.64
CA GLN A 129 4.51 28.75 -14.22
C GLN A 129 5.85 29.48 -13.98
N THR A 130 6.80 28.83 -13.31
CA THR A 130 8.13 29.39 -13.04
C THR A 130 8.90 29.66 -14.33
N ARG A 131 8.82 28.74 -15.32
CA ARG A 131 9.43 28.96 -16.64
C ARG A 131 8.85 30.17 -17.35
N ILE A 132 7.52 30.32 -17.35
CA ILE A 132 6.85 31.48 -17.96
C ILE A 132 7.28 32.78 -17.27
N ALA A 133 7.31 32.79 -15.94
CA ALA A 133 7.75 33.96 -15.18
C ALA A 133 9.21 34.32 -15.51
N LEU A 134 10.09 33.33 -15.58
CA LEU A 134 11.50 33.54 -15.91
C LEU A 134 11.66 34.13 -17.32
N THR A 135 10.98 33.58 -18.33
CA THR A 135 11.01 34.13 -19.70
C THR A 135 10.58 35.59 -19.73
N LYS A 136 9.46 35.94 -19.06
CA LYS A 136 9.01 37.34 -18.96
C LYS A 136 10.04 38.25 -18.32
N THR A 137 10.71 37.80 -17.26
CA THR A 137 11.76 38.61 -16.61
C THR A 137 12.97 38.83 -17.51
N TYR A 138 13.36 37.83 -18.31
CA TYR A 138 14.44 37.98 -19.30
C TYR A 138 14.07 38.98 -20.40
N GLU A 139 12.84 38.91 -20.93
CA GLU A 139 12.36 39.86 -21.94
C GLU A 139 12.37 41.30 -21.40
N GLN A 140 11.95 41.50 -20.16
CA GLN A 140 12.00 42.81 -19.50
C GLN A 140 13.43 43.33 -19.32
N LEU A 141 14.36 42.46 -18.89
CA LEU A 141 15.77 42.83 -18.74
C LEU A 141 16.38 43.25 -20.08
N GLN A 142 16.07 42.53 -21.15
CA GLN A 142 16.57 42.83 -22.48
C GLN A 142 16.01 44.16 -22.99
N SER A 143 14.72 44.43 -22.81
CA SER A 143 14.12 45.72 -23.14
C SER A 143 14.78 46.87 -22.37
N ALA A 144 15.00 46.70 -21.06
CA ALA A 144 15.66 47.72 -20.24
C ALA A 144 17.12 47.95 -20.67
N GLN A 145 17.82 46.90 -21.11
CA GLN A 145 19.18 47.01 -21.65
C GLN A 145 19.20 47.77 -22.97
N ASP A 146 18.27 47.49 -23.87
CA ASP A 146 18.15 48.18 -25.16
C ASP A 146 17.84 49.66 -24.95
N GLU A 147 16.93 49.99 -24.04
CA GLU A 147 16.64 51.37 -23.63
C GLU A 147 17.87 52.08 -23.03
N ALA A 148 18.60 51.40 -22.13
CA ALA A 148 19.82 51.96 -21.53
C ALA A 148 20.90 52.22 -22.59
N THR A 149 21.06 51.32 -23.56
CA THR A 149 22.01 51.46 -24.66
C THR A 149 21.60 52.61 -25.58
N GLY A 150 20.31 52.72 -25.91
CA GLY A 150 19.77 53.86 -26.67
C GLY A 150 19.99 55.19 -25.96
N ALA A 151 19.78 55.25 -24.63
CA ALA A 151 20.05 56.44 -23.83
C ALA A 151 21.55 56.80 -23.82
N GLN A 152 22.44 55.82 -23.74
CA GLN A 152 23.89 56.03 -23.84
C GLN A 152 24.29 56.59 -25.20
N LEU A 153 23.74 56.05 -26.30
CA LEU A 153 24.00 56.57 -27.65
C LEU A 153 23.50 58.01 -27.80
N ALA A 154 22.28 58.31 -27.36
CA ALA A 154 21.73 59.66 -27.38
C ALA A 154 22.56 60.65 -26.54
N LEU A 155 23.11 60.20 -25.41
CA LEU A 155 24.03 60.99 -24.60
C LEU A 155 25.31 61.32 -25.39
N VAL A 156 25.90 60.33 -26.07
CA VAL A 156 27.10 60.53 -26.90
C VAL A 156 26.80 61.50 -28.06
N GLU A 157 25.67 61.33 -28.74
CA GLU A 157 25.24 62.25 -29.82
C GLU A 157 25.06 63.70 -29.32
N LEU A 158 24.48 63.88 -28.13
CA LEU A 158 24.37 65.19 -27.49
C LEU A 158 25.75 65.78 -27.14
N TYR A 159 26.67 64.98 -26.61
CA TYR A 159 28.04 65.44 -26.33
C TYR A 159 28.74 65.91 -27.61
N GLU A 160 28.67 65.14 -28.69
CA GLU A 160 29.26 65.49 -29.99
C GLU A 160 28.63 66.76 -30.61
N LEU A 161 27.34 67.02 -30.38
CA LEU A 161 26.66 68.24 -30.86
C LEU A 161 27.02 69.47 -30.03
N VAL A 162 27.20 69.31 -28.71
CA VAL A 162 27.45 70.43 -27.79
C VAL A 162 28.93 70.81 -27.78
N LEU A 163 29.87 69.86 -27.93
CA LEU A 163 31.33 70.11 -27.95
C LEU A 163 31.77 71.26 -28.89
N PRO A 164 31.29 71.33 -30.15
CA PRO A 164 31.60 72.43 -31.07
C PRO A 164 31.00 73.78 -30.67
N LEU A 165 29.89 73.78 -29.92
CA LEU A 165 29.22 74.99 -29.44
C LEU A 165 29.90 75.59 -28.20
N ILE A 166 30.60 74.77 -27.41
CA ILE A 166 31.45 75.25 -26.30
C ILE A 166 32.89 75.55 -26.77
N GLY A 167 33.32 74.99 -27.90
CA GLY A 167 34.65 75.17 -28.51
C GLY A 167 34.82 76.42 -29.37
N GLY A 168 34.19 77.53 -29.00
CA GLY A 168 34.46 78.85 -29.58
C GLY A 168 35.69 79.50 -28.93
N ASP A 169 36.73 79.71 -29.76
CA ASP A 169 37.98 80.46 -29.57
C ASP A 169 38.96 80.04 -28.45
N VAL A 170 40.05 79.39 -28.87
CA VAL A 170 41.42 79.74 -28.46
C VAL A 170 42.26 79.93 -29.72
#